data_AF-A0A6G0YVD6-F1
#
_entry.id   AF-A0A6G0YVD6-F1
#
_cell.length_a   1.000
_cell.length_b   1.000
_cell.length_c   1.000
_cell.angle_alpha   90.00
_cell.angle_beta   90.00
_cell.angle_gamma   90.00
#
_symmetry.space_group_name_H-M   'P 1'
#
loop_
_entity.id
_entity.type
_entity.pdbx_description
1 polymer ?
#
loop_
_entity_poly.entity_id
_entity_poly.type
_entity_poly.pdbx_seq_one_letter_code
_entity_poly.pdbx_strand_id
1 'polypeptide(L)'
;MVFVFMCVADRERQSGQLCPPMTYKEKYEVVFIESGIQMHGCASLDHNREFSDVPVLQFWSEGPVNSSIEPTYCKNINNTVPNIFKCMSKTEPTNKEEIDKGLKYMSVYQYPTQFIQVLPFYRCVAFIAEEYADRGIMEIRMAFSNVRANSYDETQCEGLSYILLNKDMIYDVEKLNKWPEGASYVFVRGNIPP
;
A
#
# COMPACT_ATOMS: atom_id res chain seq x y z
N MET A 1 36.51 -15.17 -10.99
CA MET A 1 35.56 -14.13 -11.41
C MET A 1 34.45 -14.11 -10.37
N VAL A 2 34.52 -13.18 -9.42
CA VAL A 2 33.59 -13.11 -8.28
C VAL A 2 32.40 -12.27 -8.70
N PHE A 3 31.21 -12.85 -8.65
CA PHE A 3 29.94 -12.19 -9.02
C PHE A 3 29.60 -11.11 -8.00
N VAL A 4 29.61 -9.85 -8.43
CA VAL A 4 29.07 -8.71 -7.70
C VAL A 4 27.62 -8.51 -8.15
N PHE A 5 26.68 -9.17 -7.48
CA PHE A 5 25.23 -8.88 -7.61
C PHE A 5 24.58 -8.47 -6.28
N MET A 6 25.35 -8.25 -5.23
CA MET A 6 24.90 -7.63 -3.98
C MET A 6 25.37 -6.18 -3.95
N CYS A 7 24.55 -5.21 -4.35
CA CYS A 7 24.72 -3.80 -3.95
C CYS A 7 23.54 -2.91 -4.37
N VAL A 8 22.88 -3.16 -5.51
CA VAL A 8 21.85 -2.21 -6.02
C VAL A 8 20.53 -2.37 -5.25
N ALA A 9 20.01 -3.60 -5.17
CA ALA A 9 18.74 -3.88 -4.47
C ALA A 9 18.78 -3.52 -2.97
N ASP A 10 19.94 -3.66 -2.32
CA ASP A 10 20.09 -3.35 -0.90
C ASP A 10 20.12 -1.83 -0.62
N ARG A 11 20.66 -1.06 -1.58
CA ARG A 11 20.70 0.41 -1.49
C ARG A 11 19.32 1.03 -1.72
N GLU A 12 18.55 0.49 -2.67
CA GLU A 12 17.15 0.90 -2.93
C GLU A 12 16.21 0.52 -1.76
N ARG A 13 16.48 -0.61 -1.09
CA ARG A 13 15.81 -1.02 0.15
C ARG A 13 16.06 -0.02 1.29
N GLN A 14 17.30 0.42 1.46
CA GLN A 14 17.68 1.39 2.49
C GLN A 14 17.13 2.79 2.23
N SER A 15 16.95 3.19 0.97
CA SER A 15 16.42 4.50 0.60
C SER A 15 14.88 4.59 0.57
N GLY A 16 14.16 3.49 0.83
CA GLY A 16 12.70 3.46 0.74
C GLY A 16 12.14 3.57 -0.68
N GLN A 17 12.99 3.45 -1.71
CA GLN A 17 12.60 3.61 -3.13
C GLN A 17 11.66 2.50 -3.64
N LEU A 18 11.61 1.39 -2.90
CA LEU A 18 10.72 0.27 -3.18
C LEU A 18 9.27 0.54 -2.77
N CYS A 19 9.05 1.45 -1.82
CA CYS A 19 7.70 1.82 -1.41
C CYS A 19 7.07 2.84 -2.37
N PRO A 20 5.76 3.10 -2.25
CA PRO A 20 5.13 4.21 -2.93
C PRO A 20 5.79 5.55 -2.55
N PRO A 21 5.74 6.57 -3.41
CA PRO A 21 6.48 7.83 -3.23
C PRO A 21 5.90 8.68 -2.09
N MET A 22 6.16 8.28 -0.85
CA MET A 22 5.73 8.97 0.36
C MET A 22 6.91 9.66 1.03
N THR A 23 6.69 10.88 1.52
CA THR A 23 7.68 11.61 2.29
C THR A 23 7.90 10.93 3.63
N TYR A 24 9.16 10.69 3.97
CA TYR A 24 9.55 10.06 5.21
C TYR A 24 9.03 10.84 6.43
N LYS A 25 8.40 10.15 7.39
CA LYS A 25 7.76 10.70 8.62
C LYS A 25 6.55 11.62 8.41
N GLU A 26 6.18 11.93 7.18
CA GLU A 26 4.95 12.65 6.90
C GLU A 26 3.74 11.73 7.05
N LYS A 27 2.61 12.36 7.39
CA LYS A 27 1.32 11.67 7.57
C LYS A 27 0.42 11.94 6.38
N TYR A 28 -0.25 10.89 5.95
CA TYR A 28 -1.15 10.89 4.81
C TYR A 28 -2.54 10.44 5.24
N GLU A 29 -3.56 11.05 4.67
CA GLU A 29 -4.96 10.63 4.80
C GLU A 29 -5.14 9.32 4.04
N VAL A 30 -5.91 8.39 4.61
CA VAL A 30 -6.16 7.09 3.97
C VAL A 30 -7.63 6.73 3.98
N VAL A 31 -8.07 6.12 2.89
CA VAL A 31 -9.34 5.43 2.78
C VAL A 31 -9.08 3.99 2.36
N PHE A 32 -9.51 3.04 3.18
CA PHE A 32 -9.50 1.61 2.89
C PHE A 32 -10.88 1.20 2.42
N ILE A 33 -10.92 0.35 1.39
CA ILE A 33 -12.15 -0.29 0.93
C ILE A 33 -11.88 -1.78 0.87
N GLU A 34 -12.62 -2.52 1.69
CA GLU A 34 -12.53 -3.97 1.79
C GLU A 34 -13.95 -4.53 1.87
N SER A 35 -14.31 -5.43 0.94
CA SER A 35 -15.65 -6.02 0.87
C SER A 35 -16.81 -5.01 0.92
N GLY A 36 -16.61 -3.80 0.36
CA GLY A 36 -17.61 -2.72 0.32
C GLY A 36 -17.71 -1.88 1.59
N ILE A 37 -16.91 -2.18 2.60
CA ILE A 37 -16.81 -1.36 3.81
C ILE A 37 -15.71 -0.32 3.59
N GLN A 38 -16.08 0.95 3.69
CA GLN A 38 -15.15 2.05 3.66
C GLN A 38 -14.68 2.38 5.09
N MET A 39 -13.37 2.42 5.29
CA MET A 39 -12.73 2.81 6.55
C MET A 39 -11.76 3.95 6.30
N HIS A 40 -11.74 4.94 7.19
CA HIS A 40 -10.81 6.06 7.11
C HIS A 40 -9.61 5.81 8.01
N GLY A 41 -8.50 6.49 7.74
CA GLY A 41 -7.29 6.23 8.49
C GLY A 41 -6.15 7.18 8.20
N CYS A 42 -4.97 6.75 8.65
CA CYS A 42 -3.71 7.43 8.48
C CYS A 42 -2.68 6.48 7.89
N ALA A 43 -1.77 7.00 7.07
CA ALA A 43 -0.56 6.30 6.65
C ALA A 43 0.68 7.11 6.93
N SER A 44 1.79 6.42 7.13
CA SER A 44 3.12 7.01 7.14
C SER A 44 4.16 6.03 6.63
N LEU A 45 5.26 6.57 6.13
CA LEU A 45 6.48 5.84 5.85
C LEU A 45 7.51 6.23 6.92
N ASP A 46 7.76 5.35 7.89
CA ASP A 46 8.69 5.63 8.99
C ASP A 46 9.53 4.39 9.35
N HIS A 47 10.69 4.62 9.97
CA HIS A 47 11.49 3.57 10.57
C HIS A 47 10.82 3.09 11.85
N ASN A 48 10.47 1.80 11.87
CA ASN A 48 10.17 1.12 13.10
C ASN A 48 11.24 0.04 13.34
N ARG A 49 12.22 0.37 14.19
CA ARG A 49 13.38 -0.49 14.49
C ARG A 49 13.00 -1.79 15.18
N GLU A 50 11.79 -1.89 15.73
CA GLU A 50 11.29 -3.17 16.28
C GLU A 50 11.02 -4.18 15.16
N PHE A 51 10.69 -3.72 13.95
CA PHE A 51 10.29 -4.56 12.83
C PHE A 51 11.33 -4.62 11.71
N SER A 52 12.00 -3.50 11.39
CA SER A 52 12.97 -3.45 10.30
C SER A 52 13.99 -2.31 10.43
N ASP A 53 15.18 -2.55 9.87
CA ASP A 53 16.25 -1.55 9.72
C ASP A 53 16.03 -0.58 8.55
N VAL A 54 14.91 -0.70 7.83
CA VAL A 54 14.53 0.14 6.68
C VAL A 54 13.14 0.72 6.93
N PRO A 55 12.76 1.82 6.28
CA PRO A 55 11.42 2.39 6.43
C PRO A 55 10.34 1.36 6.13
N VAL A 56 9.30 1.33 6.96
CA VAL A 56 8.11 0.50 6.79
C VAL A 56 6.89 1.39 6.55
N LEU A 57 6.02 0.92 5.68
CA LEU A 57 4.73 1.52 5.41
C LEU A 57 3.76 1.12 6.52
N GLN A 58 3.18 2.09 7.19
CA GLN A 58 2.28 1.88 8.32
C GLN A 58 0.91 2.44 8.00
N PHE A 59 -0.12 1.66 8.32
CA PHE A 59 -1.51 2.00 8.08
C PHE A 59 -2.32 1.86 9.36
N TRP A 60 -2.92 2.94 9.83
CA TRP A 60 -3.86 2.96 10.93
C TRP A 60 -5.26 3.11 10.35
N SER A 61 -6.09 2.07 10.45
CA SER A 61 -7.50 2.12 10.08
C SER A 61 -8.37 2.43 11.29
N GLU A 62 -9.18 3.46 11.21
CA GLU A 62 -10.27 3.70 12.15
C GLU A 62 -11.46 2.81 11.77
N GLY A 63 -12.25 2.39 12.76
CA GLY A 63 -13.44 1.57 12.52
C GLY A 63 -14.43 2.27 11.57
N PRO A 64 -15.43 1.54 11.03
CA PRO A 64 -16.38 2.11 10.09
C PRO A 64 -17.06 3.34 10.69
N VAL A 65 -16.88 4.49 10.03
CA VAL A 65 -17.36 5.78 10.51
C VAL A 65 -18.88 5.82 10.34
N ASN A 66 -19.62 6.12 11.43
CA ASN A 66 -21.00 6.53 11.29
C ASN A 66 -21.04 7.78 10.40
N SER A 67 -21.79 7.72 9.29
CA SER A 67 -21.86 8.70 8.19
C SER A 67 -22.13 10.17 8.56
N SER A 68 -22.31 10.47 9.85
CA SER A 68 -22.67 11.79 10.38
C SER A 68 -21.49 12.56 10.99
N ILE A 69 -20.27 12.00 11.02
CA ILE A 69 -19.08 12.64 11.58
C ILE A 69 -18.03 12.79 10.46
N GLU A 70 -17.54 14.01 10.23
CA GLU A 70 -16.42 14.23 9.31
C GLU A 70 -15.18 13.47 9.83
N PRO A 71 -14.55 12.60 9.02
CA PRO A 71 -13.39 11.84 9.44
C PRO A 71 -12.25 12.80 9.79
N THR A 72 -11.73 12.68 11.01
CA THR A 72 -10.62 13.52 11.47
C THR A 72 -9.32 12.77 11.28
N TYR A 73 -8.75 12.89 10.07
CA TYR A 73 -7.56 12.14 9.67
C TYR A 73 -6.39 12.33 10.65
N CYS A 74 -5.72 11.23 10.98
CA CYS A 74 -4.45 11.20 11.70
C CYS A 74 -4.42 11.82 13.13
N LYS A 75 -5.56 12.13 13.76
CA LYS A 75 -5.60 12.73 15.11
C LYS A 75 -5.34 11.74 16.25
N ASN A 76 -5.82 10.49 16.17
CA ASN A 76 -5.75 9.52 17.27
C ASN A 76 -5.14 8.16 16.84
N ILE A 77 -3.91 8.18 16.34
CA ILE A 77 -3.19 6.94 15.97
C ILE A 77 -2.72 6.11 17.17
N ASN A 78 -2.65 6.70 18.38
CA ASN A 78 -2.04 6.07 19.56
C ASN A 78 -2.82 4.88 20.11
N ASN A 79 -4.12 4.78 19.81
CA ASN A 79 -4.98 3.71 20.33
C ASN A 79 -5.29 2.64 19.26
N THR A 80 -4.72 2.78 18.06
CA THR A 80 -4.99 1.89 16.93
C THR A 80 -3.72 1.11 16.61
N VAL A 81 -3.83 -0.21 16.49
CA VAL A 81 -2.70 -1.04 16.07
C VAL A 81 -2.51 -0.87 14.56
N PRO A 82 -1.33 -0.42 14.10
CA PRO A 82 -1.09 -0.27 12.67
C PRO A 82 -0.92 -1.62 11.98
N ASN A 83 -1.36 -1.71 10.74
CA ASN A 83 -0.86 -2.69 9.79
C ASN A 83 0.50 -2.22 9.26
N ILE A 84 1.54 -3.01 9.46
CA ILE A 84 2.92 -2.64 9.12
C ILE A 84 3.40 -3.49 7.94
N PHE A 85 3.93 -2.82 6.93
CA PHE A 85 4.40 -3.45 5.70
C PHE A 85 5.83 -3.02 5.38
N LYS A 86 6.68 -3.99 5.07
CA LYS A 86 8.01 -3.73 4.50
C LYS A 86 7.95 -3.96 2.99
N CYS A 87 8.33 -2.95 2.22
CA CYS A 87 8.43 -3.06 0.76
C CYS A 87 9.70 -3.86 0.38
N MET A 88 9.54 -4.95 -0.35
CA MET A 88 10.59 -5.95 -0.56
C MET A 88 11.20 -5.90 -1.96
N SER A 89 10.36 -5.65 -2.97
CA SER A 89 10.74 -5.45 -4.37
C SER A 89 9.72 -4.56 -5.05
N LYS A 90 10.13 -3.99 -6.19
CA LYS A 90 9.29 -3.19 -7.07
C LYS A 90 9.55 -3.65 -8.50
N THR A 91 8.48 -3.84 -9.25
CA THR A 91 8.50 -4.39 -10.61
C THR A 91 7.63 -3.52 -11.49
N GLU A 92 8.15 -3.19 -12.67
CA GLU A 92 7.38 -2.46 -13.69
C GLU A 92 6.45 -3.45 -14.44
N PRO A 93 5.25 -3.02 -14.83
CA PRO A 93 4.36 -3.84 -15.66
C PRO A 93 4.98 -4.16 -17.02
N THR A 94 4.57 -5.27 -17.61
CA THR A 94 4.93 -5.63 -18.99
C THR A 94 3.85 -5.21 -20.00
N ASN A 95 2.63 -4.96 -19.54
CA ASN A 95 1.52 -4.53 -20.38
C ASN A 95 1.63 -3.01 -20.68
N LYS A 96 1.54 -2.65 -21.96
CA LYS A 96 1.63 -1.26 -22.41
C LYS A 96 0.57 -0.34 -21.80
N GLU A 97 -0.68 -0.79 -21.65
CA GLU A 97 -1.74 0.01 -21.04
C GLU A 97 -1.43 0.33 -19.58
N GLU A 98 -0.92 -0.65 -18.83
CA GLU A 98 -0.51 -0.45 -17.44
C GLU A 98 0.67 0.53 -17.34
N ILE A 99 1.64 0.41 -18.25
CA ILE A 99 2.77 1.35 -18.36
C ILE A 99 2.28 2.77 -18.65
N ASP A 100 1.42 2.95 -19.66
CA ASP A 100 0.90 4.26 -20.07
C ASP A 100 0.08 4.93 -18.96
N LYS A 101 -0.49 4.14 -18.04
CA LYS A 101 -1.23 4.60 -16.87
C LYS A 101 -0.36 4.80 -15.62
N GLY A 102 0.94 4.55 -15.72
CA GLY A 102 1.89 4.71 -14.62
C GLY A 102 1.74 3.68 -13.50
N LEU A 103 1.13 2.53 -13.80
CA LEU A 103 0.93 1.46 -12.84
C LEU A 103 2.27 0.81 -12.49
N LYS A 104 2.45 0.44 -11.22
CA LYS A 104 3.63 -0.24 -10.70
C LYS A 104 3.21 -1.37 -9.79
N TYR A 105 4.03 -2.42 -9.71
CA TYR A 105 3.84 -3.52 -8.78
C TYR A 105 4.92 -3.51 -7.71
N MET A 106 4.59 -3.94 -6.50
CA MET A 106 5.56 -4.21 -5.46
C MET A 106 5.16 -5.45 -4.67
N SER A 107 6.16 -6.16 -4.14
CA SER A 107 5.94 -7.17 -3.13
C SER A 107 6.12 -6.55 -1.75
N VAL A 108 5.21 -6.88 -0.83
CA VAL A 108 5.28 -6.40 0.56
C VAL A 108 5.27 -7.57 1.52
N TYR A 109 6.05 -7.43 2.58
CA TYR A 109 6.00 -8.27 3.76
C TYR A 109 5.11 -7.60 4.80
N GLN A 110 4.01 -8.25 5.18
CA GLN A 110 3.11 -7.78 6.23
C GLN A 110 3.57 -8.35 7.58
N TYR A 111 3.88 -7.47 8.53
CA TYR A 111 4.14 -7.87 9.90
C TYR A 111 2.81 -8.22 10.60
N PRO A 112 2.83 -9.24 11.46
CA PRO A 112 1.66 -9.59 12.25
C PRO A 112 1.35 -8.44 13.22
N THR A 113 0.07 -8.06 13.31
CA THR A 113 -0.41 -7.01 14.23
C THR A 113 -0.44 -7.46 15.69
N GLN A 114 -0.35 -8.78 15.93
CA GLN A 114 -0.25 -9.38 17.27
C GLN A 114 0.84 -10.46 17.25
N PHE A 115 1.67 -10.53 18.29
CA PHE A 115 2.84 -11.41 18.46
C PHE A 115 2.55 -12.93 18.40
N ILE A 116 1.35 -13.36 18.01
CA ILE A 116 0.89 -14.75 18.05
C ILE A 116 1.15 -15.47 16.72
N GLN A 117 1.35 -14.76 15.60
CA GLN A 117 1.62 -15.37 14.29
C GLN A 117 3.09 -15.25 13.92
N VAL A 118 3.78 -16.40 13.86
CA VAL A 118 5.22 -16.52 13.56
C VAL A 118 5.49 -16.61 12.05
N LEU A 119 4.44 -16.82 11.24
CA LEU A 119 4.60 -17.06 9.81
C LEU A 119 4.67 -15.73 9.03
N PRO A 120 5.60 -15.63 8.08
CA PRO A 120 5.73 -14.43 7.26
C PRO A 120 4.55 -14.34 6.28
N PHE A 121 3.93 -13.16 6.20
CA PHE A 121 2.84 -12.89 5.28
C PHE A 121 3.30 -11.99 4.14
N TYR A 122 3.02 -12.40 2.92
CA TYR A 122 3.38 -11.67 1.71
C TYR A 122 2.14 -11.29 0.92
N ARG A 123 2.17 -10.09 0.33
CA ARG A 123 1.15 -9.62 -0.60
C ARG A 123 1.81 -9.00 -1.82
N CYS A 124 1.12 -9.09 -2.95
CA CYS A 124 1.37 -8.18 -4.06
C CYS A 124 0.57 -6.90 -3.86
N VAL A 125 1.16 -5.77 -4.24
CA VAL A 125 0.47 -4.48 -4.31
C VAL A 125 0.67 -3.89 -5.69
N ALA A 126 -0.42 -3.64 -6.39
CA ALA A 126 -0.42 -2.75 -7.55
C ALA A 126 -0.65 -1.33 -7.06
N PHE A 127 -0.01 -0.33 -7.65
CA PHE A 127 -0.25 1.06 -7.30
C PHE A 127 -0.03 2.04 -8.44
N ILE A 128 -0.73 3.18 -8.36
CA ILE A 128 -0.57 4.36 -9.23
C ILE A 128 -0.39 5.57 -8.32
N ALA A 129 0.60 6.41 -8.60
CA ALA A 129 0.81 7.68 -7.90
C ALA A 129 0.65 8.85 -8.88
N GLU A 130 -0.19 9.81 -8.54
CA GLU A 130 -0.52 11.00 -9.34
C GLU A 130 -0.22 12.25 -8.52
N GLU A 131 0.54 13.19 -9.10
CA GLU A 131 0.83 14.49 -8.49
C GLU A 131 -0.05 15.57 -9.10
N TYR A 132 -0.69 16.36 -8.25
CA TYR A 132 -1.49 17.51 -8.64
C TYR A 132 -0.78 18.77 -8.17
N ALA A 133 0.19 19.20 -8.98
CA ALA A 133 1.08 20.33 -8.68
C ALA A 133 0.34 21.65 -8.44
N ASP A 134 -0.81 21.85 -9.10
CA ASP A 134 -1.70 23.01 -8.92
C ASP A 134 -2.26 23.11 -7.50
N ARG A 135 -2.37 21.97 -6.80
CA ARG A 135 -2.94 21.86 -5.45
C ARG A 135 -1.91 21.51 -4.38
N GLY A 136 -0.67 21.22 -4.78
CA GLY A 136 0.37 20.76 -3.86
C GLY A 136 0.09 19.40 -3.22
N ILE A 137 -0.77 18.57 -3.83
CA ILE A 137 -1.15 17.25 -3.29
C ILE A 137 -0.69 16.09 -4.18
N MET A 138 -0.43 14.95 -3.55
CA MET A 138 -0.21 13.67 -4.19
C MET A 138 -1.31 12.70 -3.80
N GLU A 139 -1.78 11.93 -4.77
CA GLU A 139 -2.72 10.83 -4.57
C GLU A 139 -2.03 9.51 -4.95
N ILE A 140 -2.16 8.50 -4.10
CA ILE A 140 -1.63 7.16 -4.33
C ILE A 140 -2.78 6.18 -4.21
N ARG A 141 -3.06 5.45 -5.29
CA ARG A 141 -4.09 4.42 -5.36
C ARG A 141 -3.41 3.06 -5.33
N MET A 142 -3.78 2.21 -4.40
CA MET A 142 -3.17 0.90 -4.18
C MET A 142 -4.24 -0.18 -4.15
N ALA A 143 -3.91 -1.34 -4.73
CA ALA A 143 -4.69 -2.55 -4.62
C ALA A 143 -3.80 -3.64 -4.03
N PHE A 144 -4.22 -4.22 -2.91
CA PHE A 144 -3.51 -5.28 -2.22
C PHE A 144 -4.14 -6.62 -2.58
N SER A 145 -3.30 -7.63 -2.83
CA SER A 145 -3.74 -9.01 -2.96
C SER A 145 -4.20 -9.59 -1.63
N ASN A 146 -4.80 -10.78 -1.71
CA ASN A 146 -4.94 -11.65 -0.54
C ASN A 146 -3.57 -11.96 0.08
N VAL A 147 -3.59 -12.26 1.38
CA VAL A 147 -2.44 -12.73 2.14
C VAL A 147 -2.01 -14.11 1.66
N ARG A 148 -0.70 -14.29 1.47
CA ARG A 148 -0.08 -15.61 1.32
C ARG A 148 0.96 -15.82 2.41
N ALA A 149 0.90 -16.96 3.07
CA ALA A 149 1.90 -17.35 4.05
C ALA A 149 3.17 -17.88 3.34
N ASN A 150 4.32 -17.73 4.01
CA ASN A 150 5.62 -18.34 3.70
C ASN A 150 6.37 -17.80 2.48
N SER A 151 5.69 -17.44 1.38
CA SER A 151 6.36 -16.96 0.17
C SER A 151 5.52 -16.01 -0.66
N TYR A 152 6.18 -15.06 -1.31
CA TYR A 152 5.61 -14.25 -2.39
C TYR A 152 5.53 -15.05 -3.70
N ASP A 153 4.49 -14.76 -4.49
CA ASP A 153 4.27 -15.33 -5.82
C ASP A 153 3.63 -14.25 -6.72
N GLU A 154 4.12 -14.11 -7.94
CA GLU A 154 3.65 -13.10 -8.89
C GLU A 154 2.17 -13.28 -9.27
N THR A 155 1.64 -14.49 -9.18
CA THR A 155 0.20 -14.76 -9.38
C THR A 155 -0.69 -14.01 -8.38
N GLN A 156 -0.15 -13.59 -7.23
CA GLN A 156 -0.87 -12.72 -6.29
C GLN A 156 -1.22 -11.35 -6.90
N CYS A 157 -0.52 -10.92 -7.95
CA CYS A 157 -0.76 -9.63 -8.62
C CYS A 157 -1.89 -9.70 -9.65
N GLU A 158 -2.34 -10.90 -10.02
CA GLU A 158 -3.33 -11.10 -11.08
C GLU A 158 -4.65 -10.38 -10.75
N GLY A 159 -5.14 -9.60 -11.71
CA GLY A 159 -6.39 -8.85 -11.58
C GLY A 159 -6.31 -7.58 -10.70
N LEU A 160 -5.19 -7.28 -10.03
CA LEU A 160 -5.08 -6.06 -9.22
C LEU A 160 -5.10 -4.78 -10.06
N SER A 161 -4.51 -4.81 -11.26
CA SER A 161 -4.56 -3.65 -12.17
C SER A 161 -5.98 -3.29 -12.59
N TYR A 162 -6.86 -4.28 -12.73
CA TYR A 162 -8.26 -4.07 -13.06
C TYR A 162 -9.00 -3.24 -12.00
N ILE A 163 -8.63 -3.38 -10.72
CA ILE A 163 -9.18 -2.54 -9.62
C ILE A 163 -8.75 -1.08 -9.81
N LEU A 164 -7.48 -0.82 -10.15
CA LEU A 164 -6.92 0.52 -10.21
C LEU A 164 -7.28 1.30 -11.48
N LEU A 165 -7.42 0.59 -12.60
CA LEU A 165 -7.70 1.20 -13.89
C LEU A 165 -9.18 1.56 -14.06
N ASN A 166 -10.08 0.88 -13.34
CA ASN A 166 -11.51 1.14 -13.37
C ASN A 166 -11.97 1.93 -12.14
N LYS A 167 -11.79 3.25 -12.18
CA LYS A 167 -12.14 4.17 -11.07
C LYS A 167 -13.61 4.04 -10.61
N ASP A 168 -14.51 3.68 -11.51
CA ASP A 168 -15.95 3.52 -11.24
C ASP A 168 -16.31 2.25 -10.43
N MET A 169 -15.36 1.35 -10.19
CA MET A 169 -15.59 0.09 -9.47
C MET A 169 -15.37 0.19 -7.97
N ILE A 170 -14.80 1.30 -7.50
CA ILE A 170 -14.29 1.44 -6.13
C ILE A 170 -15.45 1.67 -5.13
N TYR A 171 -16.59 2.18 -5.59
CA TYR A 171 -17.74 2.55 -4.74
C TYR A 171 -19.04 1.78 -5.06
N ASP A 172 -18.98 0.82 -5.98
CA ASP A 172 -20.15 0.08 -6.47
C ASP A 172 -20.10 -1.37 -5.96
N VAL A 173 -20.96 -1.70 -4.99
CA VAL A 173 -20.99 -2.99 -4.30
C VAL A 173 -21.14 -4.18 -5.25
N GLU A 174 -21.92 -4.05 -6.33
CA GLU A 174 -22.07 -5.14 -7.30
C GLU A 174 -20.79 -5.40 -8.09
N LYS A 175 -19.99 -4.35 -8.29
CA LYS A 175 -18.71 -4.41 -9.00
C LYS A 175 -17.56 -4.86 -8.09
N LEU A 176 -17.67 -4.70 -6.77
CA LEU A 176 -16.71 -5.24 -5.80
C LEU A 176 -16.67 -6.77 -5.81
N ASN A 177 -17.78 -7.45 -6.15
CA ASN A 177 -17.80 -8.90 -6.33
C ASN A 177 -16.90 -9.40 -7.49
N LYS A 178 -16.42 -8.50 -8.35
CA LYS A 178 -15.49 -8.81 -9.44
C LYS A 178 -14.02 -8.68 -9.03
N TRP A 179 -13.74 -8.25 -7.81
CA TRP A 179 -12.37 -8.17 -7.31
C TRP A 179 -11.82 -9.58 -7.06
N PRO A 180 -10.49 -9.78 -7.20
CA PRO A 180 -9.86 -10.99 -6.72
C PRO A 180 -10.20 -11.22 -5.24
N GLU A 181 -10.43 -12.47 -4.86
CA GLU A 181 -10.79 -12.83 -3.49
C GLU A 181 -9.75 -12.30 -2.48
N GLY A 182 -10.22 -11.65 -1.41
CA GLY A 182 -9.35 -11.09 -0.37
C GLY A 182 -8.54 -9.87 -0.81
N ALA A 183 -8.81 -9.31 -2.00
CA ALA A 183 -8.21 -8.06 -2.42
C ALA A 183 -8.83 -6.86 -1.68
N SER A 184 -8.00 -5.86 -1.42
CA SER A 184 -8.45 -4.60 -0.82
C SER A 184 -7.89 -3.40 -1.58
N TYR A 185 -8.60 -2.29 -1.51
CA TYR A 185 -8.22 -1.04 -2.13
C TYR A 185 -7.85 -0.02 -1.06
N VAL A 186 -6.79 0.73 -1.31
CA VAL A 186 -6.30 1.78 -0.42
C VAL A 186 -6.03 3.04 -1.23
N PHE A 187 -6.72 4.11 -0.87
CA PHE A 187 -6.48 5.45 -1.40
C PHE A 187 -5.73 6.27 -0.36
N VAL A 188 -4.62 6.85 -0.75
CA VAL A 188 -3.76 7.67 0.11
C VAL A 188 -3.64 9.06 -0.48
N ARG A 189 -3.75 10.08 0.36
CA ARG A 189 -3.65 11.48 -0.04
C ARG A 189 -2.79 12.26 0.95
N GLY A 190 -1.93 13.12 0.43
CA GLY A 190 -1.13 14.02 1.25
C GLY A 190 -0.43 15.08 0.41
N ASN A 191 0.51 15.79 1.01
CA ASN A 191 1.28 16.80 0.31
C ASN A 191 2.29 16.16 -0.65
N ILE A 192 2.58 16.83 -1.76
CA ILE A 192 3.67 16.44 -2.67
C ILE A 192 4.99 16.47 -1.87
N PRO A 193 5.85 15.44 -2.00
CA PRO A 193 7.19 15.47 -1.42
C PRO A 193 7.99 16.70 -1.87
N PRO A 194 8.72 17.38 -0.97
CA PRO A 194 9.51 18.57 -1.29
C PRO A 194 10.71 18.27 -2.21
#